data_AF-A0A7C5YV91-F1
#
_entry.id   AF-A0A7C5YV91-F1
#
_cell.length_a   1.000
_cell.length_b   1.000
_cell.length_c   1.000
_cell.angle_alpha   90.00
_cell.angle_beta   90.00
_cell.angle_gamma   90.00
#
_symmetry.space_group_name_H-M   'P 1'
#
loop_
_entity.id
_entity.type
_entity.pdbx_description
1 polymer ?
#
loop_
_entity_poly.entity_id
_entity_poly.type
_entity_poly.pdbx_seq_one_letter_code
_entity_poly.pdbx_strand_id
1 'polypeptide(L)'
;MEVARFRLRKKASFALPKICCVCGSPAGRGQLKVYGSSWLSSRLVTLLFPLCEGCEAAFNRVSQRRRAGCGYGTILVIPLLLGWVVTFFLGKGDPAHPATTVGTGLLIAAGAIVLLGSLYAAVFPLLIPRQEREAYRRVVEAVRIESCNPPGLFGDGDVVLRFAHEPFAALFRKQNEGDLLEMRKQAR
;
A
#
# COMPACT_ATOMS: atom_id res chain seq x y z
N MET A 1 -11.55 18.41 7.21
CA MET A 1 -10.25 17.73 6.95
C MET A 1 -9.17 18.68 7.42
N GLU A 2 -8.23 18.18 8.21
CA GLU A 2 -7.15 19.02 8.76
C GLU A 2 -5.83 18.69 8.07
N VAL A 3 -5.12 19.72 7.64
CA VAL A 3 -3.78 19.61 7.05
C VAL A 3 -2.80 20.34 7.97
N ALA A 4 -1.75 19.64 8.39
CA ALA A 4 -0.74 20.18 9.26
C ALA A 4 0.66 19.76 8.80
N ARG A 5 1.59 20.71 8.87
CA ARG A 5 3.00 20.52 8.51
C ARG A 5 3.80 20.30 9.79
N PHE A 6 4.51 19.19 9.83
CA PHE A 6 5.34 18.80 10.96
C PHE A 6 6.81 18.68 10.54
N ARG A 7 7.70 18.98 11.47
CA ARG A 7 9.13 18.76 11.34
C ARG A 7 9.41 17.26 11.41
N LEU A 8 10.22 16.77 10.48
CA LEU A 8 10.58 15.37 10.36
C LEU A 8 12.07 15.20 10.68
N ARG A 9 12.40 14.84 11.92
CA ARG A 9 13.80 14.63 12.35
C ARG A 9 14.30 13.23 11.97
N LYS A 10 15.60 13.06 11.73
CA LYS A 10 16.21 11.78 11.31
C LYS A 10 15.89 10.56 12.18
N LYS A 11 15.68 10.77 13.48
CA LYS A 11 15.43 9.70 14.48
C LYS A 11 14.17 9.92 15.31
N ALA A 12 13.38 10.96 15.02
CA ALA A 12 12.17 11.23 15.79
C ALA A 12 11.01 10.36 15.26
N SER A 13 10.29 9.75 16.20
CA SER A 13 8.96 9.19 15.94
C SER A 13 7.94 10.17 16.50
N PHE A 14 6.85 10.39 15.77
CA PHE A 14 5.75 11.19 16.30
C PHE A 14 5.06 10.45 17.45
N ALA A 15 4.67 11.19 18.49
CA ALA A 15 3.80 10.69 19.53
C ALA A 15 2.41 10.40 18.94
N LEU A 16 1.93 9.17 19.07
CA LEU A 16 0.66 8.75 18.50
C LEU A 16 -0.45 8.73 19.55
N PRO A 17 -1.64 9.30 19.26
CA PRO A 17 -2.80 9.18 20.13
C PRO A 17 -3.20 7.72 20.33
N LYS A 18 -3.66 7.36 21.55
CA LYS A 18 -4.15 6.00 21.87
C LYS A 18 -5.57 5.71 21.34
N ILE A 19 -5.95 6.35 20.23
CA ILE A 19 -7.23 6.21 19.57
C ILE A 19 -7.04 5.88 18.08
N CYS A 20 -8.03 5.24 17.47
CA CYS A 20 -8.04 4.88 16.06
C CYS A 20 -8.08 6.14 15.20
N CYS A 21 -7.19 6.23 14.21
CA CYS A 21 -7.12 7.36 13.30
C CYS A 21 -8.34 7.50 12.35
N VAL A 22 -9.20 6.47 12.29
CA VAL A 22 -10.36 6.41 11.39
C VAL A 22 -11.67 6.78 12.09
N CYS A 23 -11.89 6.25 13.30
CA CYS A 23 -13.18 6.32 14.00
C CYS A 23 -13.11 6.82 15.45
N GLY A 24 -11.90 7.05 16.00
CA GLY A 24 -11.72 7.52 17.37
C GLY A 24 -11.92 6.48 18.48
N SER A 25 -12.32 5.23 18.17
CA SER A 25 -12.34 4.13 19.13
C SER A 25 -10.94 3.86 19.73
N PRO A 26 -10.80 3.19 20.88
CA PRO A 26 -9.50 2.84 21.44
C PRO A 26 -8.58 2.15 20.43
N ALA A 27 -7.32 2.57 20.39
CA ALA A 27 -6.32 1.97 19.50
C ALA A 27 -6.05 0.51 19.90
N GLY A 28 -6.06 -0.38 18.91
CA GLY A 28 -5.66 -1.77 19.06
C GLY A 28 -4.19 -1.98 18.68
N ARG A 29 -3.85 -3.23 18.32
CA ARG A 29 -2.51 -3.57 17.81
C ARG A 29 -2.29 -3.20 16.35
N GLY A 30 -3.37 -2.98 15.60
CA GLY A 30 -3.34 -2.66 14.18
C GLY A 30 -2.68 -1.32 13.87
N GLN A 31 -1.98 -1.27 12.73
CA GLN A 31 -1.31 -0.07 12.25
C GLN A 31 -1.56 0.16 10.76
N LEU A 32 -1.92 1.39 10.42
CA LEU A 32 -1.98 1.88 9.05
C LEU A 32 -0.59 2.40 8.64
N LYS A 33 -0.02 1.79 7.60
CA LYS A 33 1.23 2.24 6.95
C LYS A 33 0.91 3.32 5.92
N VAL A 34 1.42 4.53 6.14
CA VAL A 34 1.28 5.65 5.21
C VAL A 34 2.65 5.96 4.63
N TYR A 35 2.72 5.95 3.30
CA TYR A 35 3.95 6.18 2.56
C TYR A 35 3.96 7.60 2.00
N GLY A 36 5.09 8.27 2.15
CA GLY A 36 5.39 9.56 1.54
C GLY A 36 6.60 9.40 0.63
N SER A 37 6.48 9.87 -0.61
CA SER A 37 7.59 9.97 -1.55
C SER A 37 7.92 11.43 -1.78
N SER A 38 9.20 11.78 -1.69
CA SER A 38 9.65 13.10 -2.11
C SER A 38 9.94 13.07 -3.61
N TRP A 39 9.50 14.09 -4.34
CA TRP A 39 9.85 14.21 -5.76
C TRP A 39 11.36 14.46 -5.96
N LEU A 40 12.01 15.12 -4.99
CA LEU A 40 13.43 15.48 -5.03
C LEU A 40 14.37 14.40 -4.44
N SER A 41 13.84 13.38 -3.79
CA SER A 41 14.65 12.34 -3.15
C SER A 41 13.99 10.98 -3.29
N SER A 42 14.75 9.98 -3.74
CA SER A 42 14.33 8.57 -3.79
C SER A 42 14.04 7.96 -2.41
N ARG A 43 14.16 8.73 -1.31
CA ARG A 43 13.84 8.28 0.04
C ARG A 43 12.34 8.23 0.25
N LEU A 44 11.86 7.04 0.58
CA LEU A 44 10.50 6.77 1.01
C LEU A 44 10.38 7.00 2.51
N VAL A 45 9.47 7.89 2.93
CA VAL A 45 9.11 8.07 4.33
C VAL A 45 7.95 7.13 4.63
N THR A 46 8.05 6.34 5.70
CA THR A 46 6.95 5.48 6.15
C THR A 46 6.54 5.88 7.56
N LEU A 47 5.26 6.22 7.74
CA LEU A 47 4.67 6.53 9.03
C LEU A 47 3.61 5.49 9.39
N LEU A 48 3.49 5.19 10.67
CA LEU A 48 2.60 4.17 11.22
C LEU A 48 1.55 4.87 12.09
N PHE A 49 0.27 4.67 11.79
CA PHE A 49 -0.84 5.25 12.55
C PHE A 49 -1.72 4.16 13.18
N PRO A 50 -2.18 4.32 14.42
CA PRO A 50 -2.93 3.30 15.13
C PRO A 50 -4.34 3.09 14.57
N LEU A 51 -4.76 1.83 14.50
CA LEU A 51 -6.10 1.39 14.13
C LEU A 51 -6.75 0.61 15.27
N CYS A 52 -8.09 0.64 15.36
CA CYS A 52 -8.84 -0.33 16.17
C CYS A 52 -9.00 -1.65 15.39
N GLU A 53 -9.31 -2.73 16.11
CA GLU A 53 -9.46 -4.08 15.54
C GLU A 53 -10.51 -4.14 14.42
N GLY A 54 -11.62 -3.39 14.55
CA GLY A 54 -12.66 -3.33 13.52
C GLY A 54 -12.18 -2.67 12.22
N CYS A 55 -11.46 -1.55 12.33
CA CYS A 55 -10.91 -0.86 11.15
C CYS A 55 -9.77 -1.64 10.50
N GLU A 56 -8.93 -2.30 11.31
CA GLU A 56 -7.88 -3.20 10.83
C GLU A 56 -8.47 -4.41 10.10
N ALA A 57 -9.48 -5.08 10.67
CA ALA A 57 -10.14 -6.20 10.03
C ALA A 57 -10.76 -5.82 8.68
N ALA A 58 -11.42 -4.65 8.61
CA ALA A 58 -11.97 -4.13 7.36
C ALA A 58 -10.88 -3.87 6.31
N PHE A 59 -9.75 -3.29 6.73
CA PHE A 59 -8.61 -3.05 5.84
C PHE A 59 -7.97 -4.36 5.36
N ASN A 60 -7.78 -5.32 6.26
CA ASN A 60 -7.15 -6.61 5.96
C ASN A 60 -8.00 -7.47 5.04
N ARG A 61 -9.33 -7.51 5.23
CA ARG A 61 -10.23 -8.26 4.34
C ARG A 61 -10.09 -7.83 2.90
N VAL A 62 -10.07 -6.52 2.64
CA VAL A 62 -9.95 -5.98 1.27
C VAL A 62 -8.51 -6.08 0.74
N SER A 63 -7.50 -5.82 1.58
CA SER A 63 -6.10 -5.82 1.15
C SER A 63 -5.57 -7.23 0.87
N GLN A 64 -5.87 -8.23 1.71
CA GLN A 64 -5.51 -9.64 1.47
C GLN A 64 -6.15 -10.16 0.19
N ARG A 65 -7.43 -9.86 0.00
CA ARG A 65 -8.21 -10.24 -1.17
C ARG A 65 -7.64 -9.65 -2.47
N ARG A 66 -7.18 -8.38 -2.47
CA ARG A 66 -6.45 -7.78 -3.60
C ARG A 66 -5.10 -8.46 -3.86
N ARG A 67 -4.35 -8.81 -2.81
CA ARG A 67 -3.04 -9.48 -2.95
C ARG A 67 -3.18 -10.92 -3.44
N ALA A 68 -4.23 -11.63 -3.06
CA ALA A 68 -4.51 -12.98 -3.52
C ALA A 68 -4.64 -13.04 -5.06
N GLY A 69 -5.30 -12.06 -5.67
CA GLY A 69 -5.45 -12.00 -7.13
C GLY A 69 -4.12 -11.97 -7.91
N CYS A 70 -3.11 -11.25 -7.40
CA CYS A 70 -1.80 -11.16 -8.06
C CYS A 70 -0.78 -12.21 -7.58
N GLY A 71 -0.91 -12.70 -6.34
CA GLY A 71 0.07 -13.60 -5.72
C GLY A 71 -0.03 -15.04 -6.20
N TYR A 72 -1.25 -15.57 -6.39
CA TYR A 72 -1.41 -16.95 -6.85
C TYR A 72 -1.02 -17.12 -8.33
N GLY A 73 -1.24 -16.09 -9.15
CA GLY A 73 -0.85 -16.09 -10.56
C GLY A 73 0.67 -16.14 -10.74
N THR A 74 1.43 -15.38 -9.94
CA THR A 74 2.90 -15.33 -10.07
C THR A 74 3.57 -16.64 -9.64
N ILE A 75 3.08 -17.30 -8.57
CA ILE A 75 3.63 -18.59 -8.11
C ILE A 75 3.47 -19.70 -9.16
N LEU A 76 2.37 -19.71 -9.92
CA LEU A 76 2.12 -20.70 -10.98
C LEU A 76 2.84 -20.39 -12.29
N VAL A 77 3.08 -19.11 -12.60
CA VAL A 77 3.70 -18.68 -13.86
C VAL A 77 5.21 -18.90 -13.86
N ILE A 78 5.90 -18.70 -12.72
CA ILE A 78 7.35 -18.89 -12.59
C ILE A 78 7.83 -20.29 -13.01
N PRO A 79 7.26 -21.41 -12.50
CA PRO A 79 7.70 -22.75 -12.91
C PRO A 79 7.37 -23.06 -14.37
N LEU A 80 6.28 -22.51 -14.93
CA LEU A 80 5.94 -22.67 -16.35
C LEU A 80 6.93 -21.97 -17.27
N LEU A 81 7.38 -20.76 -16.91
CA LEU A 81 8.42 -20.04 -17.63
C LEU A 81 9.77 -20.74 -17.54
N LEU A 82 10.13 -21.27 -16.36
CA LEU A 82 11.33 -22.10 -16.19
C LEU A 82 11.28 -23.37 -17.06
N GLY A 83 10.14 -24.06 -17.07
CA GLY A 83 9.91 -25.22 -17.94
C GLY A 83 10.05 -24.86 -19.42
N TRP A 84 9.50 -23.71 -19.84
CA TRP A 84 9.67 -23.22 -21.20
C TRP A 84 11.14 -23.01 -21.56
N VAL A 85 11.91 -22.32 -20.72
CA VAL A 85 13.36 -22.09 -20.95
C VAL A 85 14.09 -23.42 -21.15
N VAL A 86 13.86 -24.40 -20.26
CA VAL A 86 14.50 -25.73 -20.37
C VAL A 86 14.14 -26.42 -21.69
N THR A 87 12.86 -26.44 -22.05
CA THR A 87 12.39 -27.08 -23.30
C THR A 87 12.89 -26.38 -24.57
N PHE A 88 13.04 -25.06 -24.53
CA PHE A 88 13.61 -24.27 -25.62
C PHE A 88 15.09 -24.60 -25.86
N PHE A 89 15.89 -24.72 -24.79
CA PHE A 89 17.29 -25.12 -24.89
C PHE A 89 17.45 -26.59 -25.32
N LEU A 90 16.61 -27.49 -24.83
CA LEU A 90 16.60 -28.91 -25.24
C LEU A 90 16.28 -29.07 -26.73
N GLY A 91 15.35 -28.27 -27.24
CA GLY A 91 14.99 -28.27 -28.66
C GLY A 91 15.94 -27.45 -29.55
N LYS A 92 16.96 -26.78 -28.99
CA LYS A 92 17.88 -25.88 -29.71
C LYS A 92 17.19 -24.83 -30.58
N GLY A 93 15.94 -24.47 -30.26
CA GLY A 93 15.14 -23.56 -31.07
C GLY A 93 14.58 -24.13 -32.38
N ASP A 94 14.70 -25.44 -32.63
CA ASP A 94 14.10 -26.08 -33.80
C ASP A 94 12.58 -26.29 -33.58
N PRO A 95 11.71 -25.61 -34.36
CA PRO A 95 10.25 -25.70 -34.19
C PRO A 95 9.65 -27.07 -34.48
N ALA A 96 10.37 -27.96 -35.19
CA ALA A 96 9.92 -29.32 -35.46
C ALA A 96 10.26 -30.32 -34.33
N HIS A 97 11.10 -29.89 -33.37
CA HIS A 97 11.53 -30.76 -32.28
C HIS A 97 10.41 -30.93 -31.23
N PRO A 98 10.11 -32.14 -30.75
CA PRO A 98 9.00 -32.37 -29.80
C PRO A 98 9.15 -31.54 -28.51
N ALA A 99 10.38 -31.26 -28.09
CA ALA A 99 10.65 -30.39 -26.94
C ALA A 99 10.20 -28.93 -27.18
N THR A 100 10.35 -28.36 -28.37
CA THR A 100 9.88 -26.99 -28.64
C THR A 100 8.37 -26.91 -28.69
N THR A 101 7.68 -27.95 -29.19
CA THR A 101 6.22 -28.03 -29.16
C THR A 101 5.67 -28.03 -27.72
N VAL A 102 6.29 -28.82 -26.83
CA VAL A 102 5.96 -28.81 -25.38
C VAL A 102 6.24 -27.42 -24.78
N GLY A 103 7.35 -26.80 -25.15
CA GLY A 103 7.67 -25.43 -24.76
C GLY A 103 6.59 -24.43 -25.16
N THR A 104 6.12 -24.45 -26.42
CA THR A 104 5.04 -23.57 -26.88
C THR A 104 3.76 -23.77 -26.06
N GLY A 105 3.42 -25.01 -25.70
CA GLY A 105 2.30 -25.32 -24.81
C GLY A 105 2.45 -24.71 -23.41
N LEU A 106 3.65 -24.78 -22.82
CA LEU A 106 3.95 -24.15 -21.52
C LEU A 106 3.83 -22.62 -21.58
N LEU A 107 4.27 -22.02 -22.69
CA LEU A 107 4.18 -20.58 -22.93
C LEU A 107 2.71 -20.11 -23.05
N ILE A 108 1.88 -20.85 -23.78
CA ILE A 108 0.44 -20.60 -23.90
C ILE A 108 -0.24 -20.74 -22.53
N ALA A 109 0.08 -21.79 -21.77
CA ALA A 109 -0.45 -21.99 -20.43
C ALA A 109 -0.06 -20.85 -19.47
N ALA A 110 1.20 -20.41 -19.50
CA ALA A 110 1.66 -19.26 -18.72
C ALA A 110 0.89 -17.98 -19.10
N GLY A 111 0.73 -17.72 -20.40
CA GLY A 111 -0.05 -16.59 -20.91
C GLY A 111 -1.52 -16.63 -20.46
N ALA A 112 -2.15 -17.80 -20.53
CA ALA A 112 -3.54 -17.99 -20.08
C ALA A 112 -3.69 -17.74 -18.57
N ILE A 113 -2.74 -18.18 -17.74
CA ILE A 113 -2.77 -17.93 -16.29
C ILE A 113 -2.58 -16.44 -15.97
N VAL A 114 -1.67 -15.76 -16.68
CA VAL A 114 -1.51 -14.29 -16.54
C VAL A 114 -2.79 -13.57 -16.95
N LEU A 115 -3.41 -13.98 -18.06
CA LEU A 115 -4.67 -13.40 -18.54
C LEU A 115 -5.81 -13.63 -17.53
N LEU A 116 -5.98 -14.86 -17.03
CA LEU A 116 -6.96 -15.18 -16.00
C LEU A 116 -6.71 -14.43 -14.69
N GLY A 117 -5.46 -14.32 -14.26
CA GLY A 117 -5.07 -13.58 -13.06
C GLY A 117 -5.35 -12.08 -13.19
N SER A 118 -5.08 -11.48 -14.36
CA SER A 118 -5.37 -10.07 -14.64
C SER A 118 -6.87 -9.79 -14.76
N LEU A 119 -7.63 -10.67 -15.42
CA LEU A 119 -9.10 -10.62 -15.47
C LEU A 119 -9.70 -10.73 -14.07
N TYR A 120 -9.21 -11.67 -13.26
CA TYR A 120 -9.61 -11.81 -11.87
C TYR A 120 -9.29 -10.51 -11.13
N ALA A 121 -8.08 -9.97 -11.21
CA ALA A 121 -7.71 -8.71 -10.57
C ALA A 121 -8.54 -7.50 -11.03
N ALA A 122 -9.04 -7.48 -12.26
CA ALA A 122 -9.89 -6.41 -12.79
C ALA A 122 -11.36 -6.53 -12.32
N VAL A 123 -11.92 -7.74 -12.34
CA VAL A 123 -13.30 -8.03 -11.91
C VAL A 123 -13.41 -8.05 -10.39
N PHE A 124 -12.33 -8.39 -9.68
CA PHE A 124 -12.30 -8.52 -8.23
C PHE A 124 -12.77 -7.24 -7.52
N PRO A 125 -12.33 -6.04 -7.96
CA PRO A 125 -13.07 -4.82 -8.09
C PRO A 125 -14.48 -4.85 -7.57
N LEU A 126 -15.29 -5.46 -8.42
CA LEU A 126 -16.74 -5.44 -8.52
C LEU A 126 -17.40 -6.42 -7.56
N LEU A 127 -16.70 -7.46 -7.11
CA LEU A 127 -17.21 -8.52 -6.23
C LEU A 127 -17.17 -8.15 -4.75
N ILE A 128 -16.41 -7.12 -4.35
CA ILE A 128 -16.36 -6.67 -2.96
C ILE A 128 -17.66 -5.91 -2.62
N PRO A 129 -18.37 -6.27 -1.53
CA PRO A 129 -19.56 -5.54 -1.06
C PRO A 129 -19.29 -4.04 -0.89
N ARG A 130 -20.26 -3.18 -1.23
CA ARG A 130 -20.11 -1.72 -1.12
C ARG A 130 -19.67 -1.27 0.28
N GLN A 131 -20.26 -1.85 1.33
CA GLN A 131 -19.94 -1.54 2.72
C GLN A 131 -18.45 -1.81 3.06
N GLU A 132 -17.88 -2.91 2.56
CA GLU A 132 -16.47 -3.23 2.80
C GLU A 132 -15.54 -2.28 2.04
N ARG A 133 -15.91 -1.87 0.82
CA ARG A 133 -15.14 -0.87 0.07
C ARG A 133 -15.16 0.49 0.73
N GLU A 134 -16.31 0.92 1.24
CA GLU A 134 -16.44 2.20 1.94
C GLU A 134 -15.65 2.19 3.26
N ALA A 135 -15.69 1.09 4.00
CA ALA A 135 -14.86 0.92 5.19
C ALA A 135 -13.36 0.98 4.84
N TYR A 136 -12.92 0.25 3.81
CA TYR A 136 -11.54 0.31 3.31
C TYR A 136 -11.15 1.72 2.86
N ARG A 137 -12.03 2.40 2.12
CA ARG A 137 -11.79 3.77 1.63
C ARG A 137 -11.60 4.74 2.79
N ARG A 138 -12.45 4.66 3.82
CA ARG A 138 -12.30 5.45 5.05
C ARG A 138 -10.96 5.21 5.73
N VAL A 139 -10.50 3.96 5.80
CA VAL A 139 -9.18 3.64 6.39
C VAL A 139 -8.03 4.23 5.56
N VAL A 140 -8.06 4.08 4.24
CA VAL A 140 -7.01 4.62 3.33
C VAL A 140 -7.03 6.15 3.24
N GLU A 141 -8.18 6.77 3.43
CA GLU A 141 -8.35 8.22 3.44
C GLU A 141 -8.15 8.84 4.84
N ALA A 142 -8.03 8.03 5.89
CA ALA A 142 -7.94 8.51 7.26
C ALA A 142 -6.71 9.40 7.49
N VAL A 143 -5.56 8.98 6.93
CA VAL A 143 -4.31 9.73 7.01
C VAL A 143 -3.58 9.65 5.67
N ARG A 144 -3.15 10.80 5.15
CA ARG A 144 -2.35 10.89 3.92
C ARG A 144 -1.17 11.84 4.10
N ILE A 145 -0.05 11.50 3.48
CA ILE A 145 1.08 12.43 3.33
C ILE A 145 0.85 13.18 2.01
N GLU A 146 0.63 14.49 2.07
CA GLU A 146 0.45 15.31 0.86
C GLU A 146 1.80 15.69 0.23
N SER A 147 2.79 15.97 1.07
CA SER A 147 4.17 16.19 0.66
C SER A 147 5.12 15.81 1.78
N CYS A 148 6.34 15.43 1.41
CA CYS A 148 7.40 15.20 2.36
C CYS A 148 8.75 15.63 1.77
N ASN A 149 9.55 16.34 2.57
CA ASN A 149 10.98 16.46 2.32
C ASN A 149 11.72 15.69 3.40
N PRO A 150 12.37 14.57 3.04
CA PRO A 150 13.09 13.75 4.01
C PRO A 150 14.27 14.52 4.58
N PRO A 151 14.65 14.27 5.85
CA PRO A 151 15.78 14.95 6.45
C PRO A 151 17.08 14.66 5.69
N GLY A 152 17.76 15.75 5.31
CA GLY A 152 19.04 15.73 4.59
C GLY A 152 20.24 15.50 5.50
N LEU A 153 21.46 15.57 4.96
CA LEU A 153 22.68 15.46 5.77
C LEU A 153 22.79 16.57 6.83
N PHE A 154 22.32 17.78 6.52
CA PHE A 154 22.54 18.99 7.31
C PHE A 154 21.30 19.59 7.98
N GLY A 155 20.16 18.90 8.01
CA GLY A 155 18.95 19.47 8.62
C GLY A 155 17.80 18.50 8.79
N ASP A 156 16.81 18.95 9.56
CA ASP A 156 15.52 18.30 9.68
C ASP A 156 14.73 18.44 8.38
N GLY A 157 13.89 17.45 8.09
CA GLY A 157 12.94 17.48 7.00
C GLY A 157 11.60 18.03 7.47
N ASP A 158 10.60 17.94 6.61
CA ASP A 158 9.23 18.25 6.92
C ASP A 158 8.25 17.28 6.23
N VAL A 159 7.10 17.11 6.85
CA VAL A 159 6.02 16.27 6.34
C VAL A 159 4.69 17.00 6.49
N VAL A 160 3.92 17.03 5.41
CA VAL A 160 2.55 17.56 5.42
C VAL A 160 1.60 16.39 5.54
N LEU A 161 0.90 16.32 6.67
CA LEU A 161 -0.06 15.27 6.98
C LEU A 161 -1.48 15.83 6.85
N ARG A 162 -2.32 15.10 6.12
CA ARG A 162 -3.76 15.31 6.07
C ARG A 162 -4.48 14.23 6.87
N PHE A 163 -5.36 14.66 7.76
CA PHE A 163 -6.20 13.81 8.57
C PHE A 163 -7.68 14.00 8.21
N ALA A 164 -8.40 12.90 8.03
CA ALA A 164 -9.85 12.93 7.83
C ALA A 164 -10.61 13.03 9.15
N HIS A 165 -10.11 12.40 10.22
CA HIS A 165 -10.76 12.37 11.53
C HIS A 165 -10.26 13.50 12.45
N GLU A 166 -11.08 14.53 12.66
CA GLU A 166 -10.70 15.76 13.36
C GLU A 166 -10.29 15.55 14.83
N PRO A 167 -11.00 14.74 15.65
CA PRO A 167 -10.55 14.48 17.03
C PRO A 167 -9.16 13.81 17.10
N PHE A 168 -8.82 12.99 16.10
CA PHE A 168 -7.50 12.36 16.05
C PHE A 168 -6.42 13.38 15.72
N ALA A 169 -6.69 14.23 14.72
CA ALA A 169 -5.79 15.30 14.32
C ALA A 169 -5.53 16.30 15.46
N ALA A 170 -6.57 16.66 16.22
CA ALA A 170 -6.45 17.52 17.40
C ALA A 170 -5.51 16.93 18.47
N LEU A 171 -5.70 15.65 18.83
CA LEU A 171 -4.84 14.97 19.80
C LEU A 171 -3.41 14.81 19.28
N PHE A 172 -3.26 14.42 18.01
CA PHE A 172 -1.94 14.27 17.39
C PHE A 172 -1.17 15.58 17.40
N ARG A 173 -1.82 16.70 17.08
CA ARG A 173 -1.21 18.05 17.18
C ARG A 173 -0.78 18.36 18.60
N LYS A 174 -1.66 18.19 19.58
CA LYS A 174 -1.37 18.49 20.98
C LYS A 174 -0.18 17.68 21.51
N GLN A 175 -0.02 16.44 21.05
CA GLN A 175 1.09 15.58 21.44
C GLN A 175 2.41 15.88 20.71
N ASN A 176 2.36 16.55 19.55
CA ASN A 176 3.52 16.85 18.71
C ASN A 176 3.69 18.36 18.47
N GLU A 177 3.24 19.20 19.40
CA GLU A 177 3.23 20.65 19.25
C GLU A 177 4.64 21.23 19.06
N GLY A 178 5.65 20.64 19.71
CA GLY A 178 7.05 21.03 19.55
C GLY A 178 7.65 20.74 18.16
N ASP A 179 6.98 19.93 17.33
CA ASP A 179 7.38 19.65 15.94
C ASP A 179 6.41 20.28 14.93
N LEU A 180 5.40 21.04 15.36
CA LEU A 180 4.45 21.70 14.45
C LEU A 180 5.11 22.92 13.78
N LEU A 181 5.07 22.98 12.44
CA LEU A 181 5.65 24.08 11.66
C LEU A 181 4.59 25.05 11.12
N GLU A 182 3.50 24.51 10.56
CA GLU A 182 2.46 25.32 9.92
C GLU A 182 1.12 24.57 9.97
N MET A 183 0.01 25.30 10.08
CA MET A 183 -1.34 24.74 10.04
C MET A 183 -2.17 25.44 8.97
N ARG A 184 -2.85 24.65 8.13
CA ARG A 184 -3.86 25.16 7.19
C ARG A 184 -5.16 24.38 7.38
N LYS A 185 -6.24 25.10 7.66
CA LYS A 185 -7.59 24.55 7.49
C LYS A 185 -7.95 24.65 6.00
N GLN A 186 -8.10 23.52 5.32
CA GLN A 186 -8.71 23.52 3.99
C GLN A 186 -10.21 23.80 4.16
N ALA A 187 -10.67 24.94 3.61
CA ALA A 187 -12.10 25.15 3.38
C ALA A 187 -12.59 24.09 2.38
N ARG A 188 -13.73 23.47 2.70
CA ARG A 188 -14.34 22.43 1.87
C ARG A 188 -14.75 22.96 0.50
#